data_AF-A0A0Q6RUE7-F1
#
_entry.id   AF-A0A0Q6RUE7-F1
#
_cell.length_a   1.000
_cell.length_b   1.000
_cell.length_c   1.000
_cell.angle_alpha   90.00
_cell.angle_beta   90.00
_cell.angle_gamma   90.00
#
_symmetry.space_group_name_H-M   'P 1'
#
loop_
_entity.id
_entity.type
_entity.pdbx_description
1 polymer ?
#
loop_
_entity_poly.entity_id
_entity_poly.type
_entity_poly.pdbx_seq_one_letter_code
_entity_poly.pdbx_strand_id
1 'polypeptide(L)'
;MRFISYAQNNEDVLLWRALGHVRDGFYIDVGANDPVEHSVTKAFYDAGWRGINIEPLPAHIAAFDAQRPGDVNLAVAAGSETGTLTLYDVPAVRGWASPERSVADQHRAEGHAVAELTVPVRTLADVCAEHVQGDVHFLKIDVEGFEGEVLRGMDFARWRPWVLVIEATLPNSRATNHASWEHLVTSQRYRYAWFDGLNRYYVAEEHAELMDSFGIQPNVFDDYISHHLDKAWAANRAATAALHETQLQADTTRAELHDMMQFAENLELEKQEALAEVAQLRHDLAQAHASGQQATLWARDLEQRLTATLSSTSWKVTRPLRMAGSLVARLRRPGLARRVLTRVTKNQRIRRTLIPFLLRYPALNRRVSGALQAVKGSLPHPVVNIDVPEELRGLPVSVRNVLADLQRARKHTGG
;
A
#
# COMPACT_ATOMS: atom_id res chain seq x y z
N MET A 1 -27.88 -7.30 -22.11
CA MET A 1 -26.69 -8.13 -21.81
C MET A 1 -26.29 -8.78 -23.12
N ARG A 2 -25.00 -8.82 -23.43
CA ARG A 2 -24.48 -9.47 -24.63
C ARG A 2 -24.61 -10.99 -24.48
N PHE A 3 -24.98 -11.72 -25.54
CA PHE A 3 -25.07 -13.18 -25.50
C PHE A 3 -23.66 -13.80 -25.46
N ILE A 4 -23.45 -14.81 -24.61
CA ILE A 4 -22.17 -15.54 -24.52
C ILE A 4 -22.39 -16.90 -25.16
N SER A 5 -21.70 -17.14 -26.27
CA SER A 5 -21.73 -18.42 -26.99
C SER A 5 -20.70 -19.39 -26.43
N TYR A 6 -21.14 -20.59 -26.12
CA TYR A 6 -20.34 -21.71 -25.64
C TYR A 6 -20.11 -22.76 -26.74
N ALA A 7 -20.92 -22.74 -27.80
CA ALA A 7 -20.89 -23.72 -28.86
C ALA A 7 -19.65 -23.60 -29.77
N GLN A 8 -19.27 -24.70 -30.42
CA GLN A 8 -18.08 -24.77 -31.26
C GLN A 8 -18.27 -24.05 -32.61
N ASN A 9 -19.45 -24.13 -33.20
CA ASN A 9 -19.77 -23.60 -34.52
C ASN A 9 -20.91 -22.56 -34.49
N ASN A 10 -21.11 -21.88 -33.35
CA ASN A 10 -22.15 -20.88 -33.11
C ASN A 10 -23.59 -21.40 -33.23
N GLU A 11 -23.80 -22.70 -33.00
CA GLU A 11 -25.12 -23.33 -33.02
C GLU A 11 -26.06 -22.66 -32.02
N ASP A 12 -25.55 -22.37 -30.83
CA ASP A 12 -26.30 -21.70 -29.76
C ASP A 12 -26.71 -20.27 -30.12
N VAL A 13 -25.90 -19.53 -30.89
CA VAL A 13 -26.24 -18.18 -31.38
C VAL A 13 -27.40 -18.26 -32.36
N LEU A 14 -27.36 -19.20 -33.30
CA LEU A 14 -28.41 -19.36 -34.31
C LEU A 14 -29.72 -19.82 -33.68
N LEU A 15 -29.64 -20.75 -32.73
CA LEU A 15 -30.79 -21.16 -31.91
C LEU A 15 -31.30 -20.00 -31.06
N TRP A 16 -30.43 -19.18 -30.46
CA TRP A 16 -30.84 -18.04 -29.65
C TRP A 16 -31.52 -16.95 -30.47
N ARG A 17 -31.08 -16.75 -31.72
CA ARG A 17 -31.78 -15.88 -32.67
C ARG A 17 -33.23 -16.35 -32.89
N ALA A 18 -33.43 -17.65 -33.10
CA ALA A 18 -34.75 -18.22 -33.35
C ALA A 18 -35.62 -18.27 -32.08
N LEU A 19 -35.04 -18.61 -30.93
CA LEU A 19 -35.78 -19.06 -29.75
C LEU A 19 -35.55 -18.19 -28.50
N GLY A 20 -34.69 -17.17 -28.54
CA GLY A 20 -34.35 -16.34 -27.36
C GLY A 20 -35.52 -15.51 -26.80
N HIS A 21 -36.65 -15.48 -27.50
CA HIS A 21 -37.91 -14.89 -27.03
C HIS A 21 -38.71 -15.83 -26.11
N VAL A 22 -38.44 -17.15 -26.16
CA VAL A 22 -39.07 -18.16 -25.32
C VAL A 22 -38.53 -18.07 -23.89
N ARG A 23 -39.43 -18.11 -22.92
CA ARG A 23 -39.10 -18.17 -21.49
C ARG A 23 -39.18 -19.61 -21.01
N ASP A 24 -38.25 -20.01 -20.16
CA ASP A 24 -38.23 -21.33 -19.52
C ASP A 24 -38.35 -22.49 -20.53
N GLY A 25 -37.63 -22.38 -21.66
CA GLY A 25 -37.69 -23.38 -22.71
C GLY A 25 -37.00 -24.69 -22.34
N PHE A 26 -37.16 -25.68 -23.22
CA PHE A 26 -36.72 -27.05 -23.01
C PHE A 26 -35.91 -27.59 -24.18
N TYR A 27 -34.78 -28.22 -23.90
CA TYR A 27 -33.92 -28.85 -24.90
C TYR A 27 -33.64 -30.32 -24.59
N ILE A 28 -33.25 -31.06 -25.63
CA ILE A 28 -32.67 -32.39 -25.50
C ILE A 28 -31.33 -32.36 -26.24
N ASP A 29 -30.26 -32.77 -25.56
CA ASP A 29 -28.89 -32.79 -26.09
C ASP A 29 -28.37 -34.23 -26.08
N VAL A 30 -28.20 -34.81 -27.27
CA VAL A 30 -27.76 -36.19 -27.45
C VAL A 30 -26.30 -36.18 -27.91
N GLY A 31 -25.43 -36.80 -27.10
CA GLY A 31 -23.99 -36.65 -27.22
C GLY A 31 -23.53 -35.32 -26.65
N ALA A 32 -24.01 -35.01 -25.43
CA ALA A 32 -23.82 -33.71 -24.81
C ALA A 32 -22.34 -33.39 -24.47
N ASN A 33 -21.49 -34.42 -24.33
CA ASN A 33 -20.04 -34.35 -24.16
C ASN A 33 -19.55 -33.53 -22.95
N ASP A 34 -19.64 -32.20 -22.96
CA ASP A 34 -19.20 -31.34 -21.86
C ASP A 34 -20.28 -30.31 -21.47
N PRO A 35 -20.52 -30.07 -20.17
CA PRO A 35 -21.55 -29.13 -19.73
C PRO A 35 -21.24 -27.65 -20.02
N VAL A 36 -20.02 -27.31 -20.45
CA VAL A 36 -19.58 -25.92 -20.68
C VAL A 36 -18.83 -25.78 -22.00
N GLU A 37 -17.78 -26.56 -22.21
CA GLU A 37 -16.91 -26.43 -23.38
C GLU A 37 -17.60 -26.99 -24.62
N HIS A 38 -17.72 -26.18 -25.67
CA HIS A 38 -18.41 -26.56 -26.91
C HIS A 38 -19.90 -26.90 -26.74
N SER A 39 -20.49 -26.54 -25.60
CA SER A 39 -21.88 -26.85 -25.28
C SER A 39 -22.86 -25.94 -26.03
N VAL A 40 -23.75 -26.55 -26.81
CA VAL A 40 -24.85 -25.85 -27.50
C VAL A 40 -25.94 -25.38 -26.50
N THR A 41 -26.05 -26.05 -25.36
CA THR A 41 -27.14 -25.85 -24.39
C THR A 41 -26.73 -24.99 -23.19
N LYS A 42 -25.44 -24.66 -23.04
CA LYS A 42 -24.95 -23.91 -21.87
C LYS A 42 -25.59 -22.55 -21.70
N ALA A 43 -25.62 -21.76 -22.79
CA ALA A 43 -26.19 -20.42 -22.77
C ALA A 43 -27.69 -20.41 -22.43
N PHE A 44 -28.45 -21.40 -22.91
CA PHE A 44 -29.89 -21.54 -22.63
C PHE A 44 -30.15 -21.82 -21.14
N TYR A 45 -29.38 -22.72 -20.54
CA TYR A 45 -29.51 -23.03 -19.13
C TYR A 45 -29.16 -21.87 -18.21
N ASP A 46 -28.12 -21.10 -18.55
CA ASP A 46 -27.79 -19.87 -17.84
C ASP A 46 -28.92 -18.83 -17.95
N ALA A 47 -29.68 -18.87 -19.05
CA ALA A 47 -30.90 -18.09 -19.24
C ALA A 47 -32.16 -18.71 -18.58
N GLY A 48 -32.01 -19.78 -17.78
CA GLY A 48 -33.09 -20.39 -17.01
C GLY A 48 -33.75 -21.61 -17.64
N TRP A 49 -33.37 -21.99 -18.87
CA TRP A 49 -33.90 -23.17 -19.54
C TRP A 49 -33.46 -24.45 -18.84
N ARG A 50 -34.22 -25.53 -19.04
CA ARG A 50 -33.90 -26.85 -18.49
C ARG A 50 -34.04 -27.90 -19.56
N GLY A 51 -33.28 -28.97 -19.49
CA GLY A 51 -33.37 -30.00 -20.51
C GLY A 51 -32.85 -31.35 -20.07
N ILE A 52 -32.62 -32.19 -21.07
CA ILE A 52 -32.07 -33.53 -20.92
C ILE A 52 -30.71 -33.57 -21.61
N ASN A 53 -29.67 -33.96 -20.87
CA ASN A 53 -28.34 -34.22 -21.41
C ASN A 53 -28.13 -35.74 -21.42
N ILE A 54 -27.86 -36.31 -22.61
CA ILE A 54 -27.60 -37.73 -22.80
C ILE A 54 -26.12 -37.90 -23.16
N GLU A 55 -25.37 -38.54 -22.28
CA GLU A 55 -23.93 -38.72 -22.40
C GLU A 55 -23.49 -40.05 -21.76
N PRO A 56 -23.02 -41.03 -22.54
CA PRO A 56 -22.68 -42.35 -22.01
C PRO A 56 -21.38 -42.41 -21.19
N LEU A 57 -20.47 -41.44 -21.31
CA LEU A 57 -19.19 -41.46 -20.61
C LEU A 57 -19.34 -41.07 -19.12
N PRO A 58 -18.96 -41.96 -18.16
CA PRO A 58 -19.14 -41.68 -16.73
C PRO A 58 -18.40 -40.44 -16.21
N ALA A 59 -17.24 -40.11 -16.81
CA ALA A 59 -16.49 -38.92 -16.42
C ALA A 59 -17.22 -37.62 -16.79
N HIS A 60 -17.94 -37.64 -17.91
CA HIS A 60 -18.67 -36.48 -18.42
C HIS A 60 -19.97 -36.29 -17.64
N ILE A 61 -20.70 -37.37 -17.36
CA ILE A 61 -21.96 -37.26 -16.61
C ILE A 61 -21.75 -36.71 -15.20
N ALA A 62 -20.65 -37.07 -14.52
CA ALA A 62 -20.31 -36.51 -13.22
C ALA A 62 -20.08 -34.98 -13.27
N ALA A 63 -19.54 -34.48 -14.39
CA ALA A 63 -19.38 -33.04 -14.60
C ALA A 63 -20.74 -32.36 -14.86
N PHE A 64 -21.64 -33.01 -15.60
CA PHE A 64 -23.02 -32.55 -15.77
C PHE A 64 -23.76 -32.48 -14.43
N ASP A 65 -23.71 -33.52 -13.60
CA ASP A 65 -24.39 -33.50 -12.28
C ASP A 65 -23.89 -32.37 -11.37
N ALA A 66 -22.60 -32.05 -11.44
CA ALA A 66 -22.01 -30.97 -10.66
C ALA A 66 -22.37 -29.56 -11.19
N GLN A 67 -22.41 -29.37 -12.51
CA GLN A 67 -22.51 -28.05 -13.15
C GLN A 67 -23.92 -27.73 -13.69
N ARG A 68 -24.72 -28.76 -13.92
CA ARG A 68 -26.06 -28.74 -14.52
C ARG A 68 -27.11 -29.43 -13.62
N PRO A 69 -27.17 -29.13 -12.30
CA PRO A 69 -28.09 -29.83 -11.39
C PRO A 69 -29.58 -29.55 -11.68
N GLY A 70 -29.90 -28.56 -12.50
CA GLY A 70 -31.27 -28.32 -12.94
C GLY A 70 -31.72 -29.21 -14.10
N ASP A 71 -30.78 -29.79 -14.85
CA ASP A 71 -31.07 -30.66 -15.98
C ASP A 71 -31.27 -32.11 -15.53
N VAL A 72 -31.89 -32.91 -16.38
CA VAL A 72 -31.87 -34.37 -16.28
C VAL A 72 -30.63 -34.87 -17.02
N ASN A 73 -29.67 -35.43 -16.29
CA ASN A 73 -28.42 -35.94 -16.86
C ASN A 73 -28.48 -37.48 -16.90
N LEU A 74 -28.38 -38.07 -18.10
CA LEU A 74 -28.51 -39.51 -18.31
C LEU A 74 -27.21 -40.13 -18.79
N ALA A 75 -26.66 -41.04 -17.98
CA ALA A 75 -25.47 -41.85 -18.27
C ALA A 75 -25.78 -43.02 -19.23
N VAL A 76 -26.34 -42.72 -20.40
CA VAL A 76 -26.76 -43.72 -21.41
C VAL A 76 -26.39 -43.23 -22.81
N ALA A 77 -26.27 -44.15 -23.75
CA ALA A 77 -26.31 -43.82 -25.18
C ALA A 77 -27.77 -43.78 -25.66
N ALA A 78 -28.03 -43.01 -26.72
CA ALA A 78 -29.31 -43.05 -27.44
C ALA A 78 -29.19 -43.95 -28.68
N GLY A 79 -30.22 -44.72 -28.98
CA GLY A 79 -30.24 -45.60 -30.16
C GLY A 79 -31.64 -46.04 -30.55
N SER A 80 -31.73 -46.96 -31.52
CA SER A 80 -32.99 -47.44 -32.09
C SER A 80 -33.79 -48.37 -31.16
N GLU A 81 -33.10 -48.99 -30.21
CA GLU A 81 -33.67 -49.93 -29.25
C GLU A 81 -32.98 -49.85 -27.89
N THR A 82 -33.69 -50.22 -26.83
CA THR A 82 -33.14 -50.28 -25.47
C THR A 82 -32.28 -51.53 -25.30
N GLY A 83 -31.10 -51.38 -24.69
CA GLY A 83 -30.15 -52.48 -24.55
C GLY A 83 -28.78 -52.02 -24.07
N THR A 84 -27.72 -52.59 -24.64
CA THR A 84 -26.34 -52.20 -24.37
C THR A 84 -25.55 -52.17 -25.68
N LEU A 85 -24.63 -51.23 -25.82
CA LEU A 85 -23.68 -51.17 -26.94
C LEU A 85 -22.25 -51.05 -26.45
N THR A 86 -21.29 -51.34 -27.33
CA THR A 86 -19.88 -51.05 -27.11
C THR A 86 -19.58 -49.66 -27.65
N LEU A 87 -19.17 -48.76 -26.77
CA LEU A 87 -18.68 -47.43 -27.08
C LEU A 87 -17.15 -47.47 -27.19
N TYR A 88 -16.63 -46.85 -28.24
CA TYR A 88 -15.20 -46.69 -28.47
C TYR A 88 -14.80 -45.24 -28.16
N ASP A 89 -14.06 -45.04 -27.08
CA ASP A 89 -13.60 -43.72 -26.63
C ASP A 89 -12.13 -43.50 -26.98
N VAL A 90 -11.76 -42.25 -27.24
CA VAL A 90 -10.37 -41.80 -27.36
C VAL A 90 -10.08 -40.90 -26.15
N PRO A 91 -9.61 -41.43 -25.01
CA PRO A 91 -9.55 -40.65 -23.76
C PRO A 91 -8.71 -39.37 -23.82
N ALA A 92 -7.81 -39.27 -24.81
CA ALA A 92 -6.97 -38.11 -25.05
C ALA A 92 -7.68 -36.97 -25.81
N VAL A 93 -8.82 -37.26 -26.46
CA VAL A 93 -9.54 -36.31 -27.33
C VAL A 93 -11.03 -36.36 -26.99
N ARG A 94 -11.54 -35.26 -26.43
CA ARG A 94 -12.98 -35.14 -26.10
C ARG A 94 -13.83 -35.05 -27.37
N GLY A 95 -15.05 -35.56 -27.29
CA GLY A 95 -16.01 -35.55 -28.39
C GLY A 95 -15.92 -36.74 -29.33
N TRP A 96 -14.79 -37.46 -29.42
CA TRP A 96 -14.59 -38.53 -30.42
C TRP A 96 -15.13 -39.91 -30.03
N ALA A 97 -15.96 -39.99 -28.99
CA ALA A 97 -16.52 -41.26 -28.56
C ALA A 97 -17.63 -41.70 -29.53
N SER A 98 -17.45 -42.86 -30.16
CA SER A 98 -18.40 -43.36 -31.16
C SER A 98 -18.73 -44.84 -30.90
N PRO A 99 -20.00 -45.26 -31.09
CA PRO A 99 -20.35 -46.69 -31.10
C PRO A 99 -19.95 -47.39 -32.41
N GLU A 100 -19.53 -46.65 -33.44
CA GLU A 100 -19.10 -47.23 -34.70
C GLU A 100 -17.66 -47.77 -34.64
N ARG A 101 -17.52 -49.09 -34.80
CA ARG A 101 -16.21 -49.76 -34.86
C ARG A 101 -15.31 -49.23 -35.99
N SER A 102 -15.88 -48.84 -37.13
CA SER A 102 -15.18 -48.23 -38.27
C SER A 102 -14.43 -46.97 -37.86
N VAL A 103 -15.07 -46.10 -37.09
CA VAL A 103 -14.51 -44.85 -36.56
C VAL A 103 -13.38 -45.16 -35.58
N ALA A 104 -13.59 -46.11 -34.68
CA ALA A 104 -12.56 -46.58 -33.75
C ALA A 104 -11.32 -47.14 -34.47
N ASP A 105 -11.51 -47.92 -35.53
CA ASP A 105 -10.43 -48.51 -36.32
C ASP A 105 -9.66 -47.44 -37.11
N GLN A 106 -10.34 -46.38 -37.58
CA GLN A 106 -9.68 -45.20 -38.15
C GLN A 106 -8.78 -44.50 -37.13
N HIS A 107 -9.28 -44.21 -35.93
CA HIS A 107 -8.49 -43.56 -34.88
C HIS A 107 -7.28 -44.38 -34.46
N ARG A 108 -7.42 -45.71 -34.39
CA ARG A 108 -6.28 -46.62 -34.15
C ARG A 108 -5.24 -46.51 -35.26
N ALA A 109 -5.67 -46.45 -36.52
CA ALA A 109 -4.77 -46.29 -37.67
C ALA A 109 -4.04 -44.93 -37.67
N GLU A 110 -4.69 -43.88 -37.13
CA GLU A 110 -4.11 -42.55 -36.91
C GLU A 110 -3.17 -42.50 -35.68
N GLY A 111 -3.05 -43.59 -34.90
CA GLY A 111 -2.14 -43.73 -33.77
C GLY A 111 -2.73 -43.37 -32.42
N HIS A 112 -4.05 -43.19 -32.32
CA HIS A 112 -4.73 -42.90 -31.06
C HIS A 112 -4.99 -44.18 -30.24
N ALA A 113 -4.91 -44.04 -28.92
CA ALA A 113 -5.33 -45.09 -27.99
C ALA A 113 -6.86 -45.08 -27.87
N VAL A 114 -7.48 -46.22 -28.15
CA VAL A 114 -8.95 -46.39 -28.07
C VAL A 114 -9.30 -47.30 -26.90
N ALA A 115 -10.17 -46.81 -26.02
CA ALA A 115 -10.78 -47.58 -24.94
C ALA A 115 -12.14 -48.13 -25.39
N GLU A 116 -12.51 -49.31 -24.92
CA GLU A 116 -13.81 -49.93 -25.19
C GLU A 116 -14.63 -50.00 -23.90
N LEU A 117 -15.87 -49.49 -23.94
CA LEU A 117 -16.76 -49.46 -22.78
C LEU A 117 -18.12 -50.02 -23.18
N THR A 118 -18.68 -50.94 -22.40
CA THR A 118 -20.08 -51.34 -22.56
C THR A 118 -20.97 -50.36 -21.81
N VAL A 119 -21.88 -49.70 -22.53
CA VAL A 119 -22.78 -48.68 -21.98
C VAL A 119 -24.25 -49.04 -22.23
N PRO A 120 -25.17 -48.68 -21.32
CA PRO A 120 -26.60 -48.84 -21.54
C PRO A 120 -27.09 -47.95 -22.68
N VAL A 121 -28.09 -48.42 -23.41
CA VAL A 121 -28.75 -47.72 -24.51
C VAL A 121 -30.23 -47.57 -24.20
N ARG A 122 -30.79 -46.39 -24.49
CA ARG A 122 -32.23 -46.13 -24.46
C ARG A 122 -32.69 -45.53 -25.78
N THR A 123 -33.96 -45.72 -26.11
CA THR A 123 -34.60 -44.96 -27.20
C THR A 123 -34.91 -43.53 -26.74
N LEU A 124 -34.88 -42.56 -27.66
CA LEU A 124 -35.33 -41.20 -27.33
C LEU A 124 -36.81 -41.17 -26.95
N ALA A 125 -37.64 -42.04 -27.52
CA ALA A 125 -39.04 -42.19 -27.13
C ALA A 125 -39.18 -42.58 -25.64
N ASP A 126 -38.37 -43.54 -25.15
CA ASP A 126 -38.38 -43.94 -23.74
C ASP A 126 -37.91 -42.81 -22.82
N VAL A 127 -36.87 -42.07 -23.23
CA VAL A 127 -36.35 -40.92 -22.47
C VAL A 127 -37.40 -39.80 -22.41
N CYS A 128 -38.03 -39.48 -23.54
CA CYS A 128 -39.06 -38.46 -23.61
C CYS A 128 -40.31 -38.84 -22.80
N ALA A 129 -40.72 -40.12 -22.82
CA ALA A 129 -41.84 -40.61 -22.04
C ALA A 129 -41.68 -40.43 -20.54
N GLU A 130 -40.45 -40.51 -20.05
CA GLU A 130 -40.13 -40.39 -18.63
C GLU A 130 -39.99 -38.93 -18.19
N HIS A 131 -39.36 -38.09 -19.02
CA HIS A 131 -38.86 -36.79 -18.57
C HIS A 131 -39.51 -35.57 -19.24
N VAL A 132 -40.14 -35.72 -20.40
CA VAL A 132 -40.72 -34.59 -21.14
C VAL A 132 -42.18 -34.38 -20.76
N GLN A 133 -42.50 -33.19 -20.27
CA GLN A 133 -43.85 -32.81 -19.82
C GLN A 133 -44.52 -31.73 -20.69
N GLY A 134 -43.81 -31.16 -21.66
CA GLY A 134 -44.28 -30.06 -22.50
C GLY A 134 -43.52 -29.97 -23.81
N ASP A 135 -43.45 -28.76 -24.36
CA ASP A 135 -42.79 -28.51 -25.64
C ASP A 135 -41.28 -28.70 -25.56
N VAL A 136 -40.75 -29.43 -26.53
CA VAL A 136 -39.30 -29.48 -26.78
C VAL A 136 -38.99 -28.42 -27.82
N HIS A 137 -38.17 -27.44 -27.46
CA HIS A 137 -37.91 -26.30 -28.33
C HIS A 137 -36.78 -26.61 -29.31
N PHE A 138 -35.77 -27.38 -28.88
CA PHE A 138 -34.84 -27.99 -29.81
C PHE A 138 -34.29 -29.34 -29.34
N LEU A 139 -33.91 -30.16 -30.31
CA LEU A 139 -33.20 -31.43 -30.14
C LEU A 139 -31.87 -31.36 -30.90
N LYS A 140 -30.75 -31.51 -30.18
CA LYS A 140 -29.40 -31.65 -30.74
C LYS A 140 -29.05 -33.14 -30.79
N ILE A 141 -28.56 -33.63 -31.92
CA ILE A 141 -27.95 -34.96 -32.07
C ILE A 141 -26.56 -34.85 -32.69
N ASP A 142 -25.56 -35.41 -32.02
CA ASP A 142 -24.16 -35.49 -32.44
C ASP A 142 -23.52 -36.63 -31.69
N VAL A 143 -23.42 -37.76 -32.35
CA VAL A 143 -23.02 -39.03 -31.74
C VAL A 143 -21.97 -39.72 -32.60
N GLU A 144 -21.19 -38.91 -33.32
CA GLU A 144 -20.05 -39.30 -34.15
C GLU A 144 -20.37 -40.48 -35.09
N GLY A 145 -21.40 -40.31 -35.93
CA GLY A 145 -21.81 -41.23 -36.98
C GLY A 145 -23.05 -42.07 -36.67
N PHE A 146 -23.51 -42.07 -35.42
CA PHE A 146 -24.65 -42.88 -34.97
C PHE A 146 -26.02 -42.16 -35.07
N GLU A 147 -26.10 -41.01 -35.75
CA GLU A 147 -27.27 -40.12 -35.77
C GLU A 147 -28.53 -40.85 -36.28
N GLY A 148 -28.35 -41.71 -37.30
CA GLY A 148 -29.44 -42.48 -37.89
C GLY A 148 -30.11 -43.43 -36.89
N GLU A 149 -29.35 -44.08 -36.02
CA GLU A 149 -29.91 -44.98 -35.00
C GLU A 149 -30.64 -44.21 -33.90
N VAL A 150 -30.09 -43.06 -33.48
CA VAL A 150 -30.78 -42.15 -32.55
C VAL A 150 -32.13 -41.71 -33.10
N LEU A 151 -32.18 -41.32 -34.37
CA LEU A 151 -33.40 -40.88 -35.05
C LEU A 151 -34.44 -42.01 -35.18
N ARG A 152 -34.02 -43.26 -35.39
CA ARG A 152 -34.95 -44.41 -35.41
C ARG A 152 -35.57 -44.69 -34.04
N GLY A 153 -34.90 -44.32 -32.96
CA GLY A 153 -35.41 -44.42 -31.60
C GLY A 153 -36.34 -43.28 -31.18
N MET A 154 -36.64 -42.33 -32.06
CA MET A 154 -37.48 -41.17 -31.76
C MET A 154 -38.91 -41.34 -32.28
N ASP A 155 -39.89 -40.98 -31.46
CA ASP A 155 -41.31 -40.89 -31.87
C ASP A 155 -41.68 -39.42 -32.12
N PHE A 156 -41.43 -38.97 -33.34
CA PHE A 156 -41.76 -37.62 -33.78
C PHE A 156 -43.26 -37.36 -33.92
N ALA A 157 -44.13 -38.37 -33.82
CA ALA A 157 -45.57 -38.12 -33.79
C ALA A 157 -46.02 -37.70 -32.39
N ARG A 158 -45.35 -38.20 -31.35
CA ARG A 158 -45.70 -37.91 -29.95
C ARG A 158 -44.89 -36.75 -29.35
N TRP A 159 -43.59 -36.68 -29.60
CA TRP A 159 -42.74 -35.59 -29.12
C TRP A 159 -42.20 -34.79 -30.30
N ARG A 160 -42.53 -33.49 -30.32
CA ARG A 160 -42.31 -32.59 -31.44
C ARG A 160 -41.31 -31.48 -31.09
N PRO A 161 -39.99 -31.73 -31.15
CA PRO A 161 -39.00 -30.66 -31.14
C PRO A 161 -39.32 -29.59 -32.19
N TRP A 162 -39.27 -28.30 -31.84
CA TRP A 162 -39.54 -27.25 -32.83
C TRP A 162 -38.39 -27.15 -33.85
N VAL A 163 -37.15 -27.26 -33.37
CA VAL A 163 -35.93 -27.25 -34.18
C VAL A 163 -35.12 -28.53 -33.93
N LEU A 164 -34.62 -29.14 -35.00
CA LEU A 164 -33.64 -30.22 -34.95
C LEU A 164 -32.29 -29.67 -35.39
N VAL A 165 -31.24 -29.98 -34.64
CA VAL A 165 -29.84 -29.70 -34.99
C VAL A 165 -29.11 -31.03 -35.01
N ILE A 166 -28.71 -31.49 -36.18
CA ILE A 166 -28.18 -32.84 -36.36
C ILE A 166 -26.83 -32.75 -37.06
N GLU A 167 -25.78 -33.31 -36.46
CA GLU A 167 -24.48 -33.40 -37.12
C GLU A 167 -24.62 -34.15 -38.44
N ALA A 168 -24.05 -33.59 -39.51
CA ALA A 168 -24.29 -34.05 -40.87
C ALA A 168 -23.01 -34.33 -41.64
N THR A 169 -21.89 -34.53 -40.93
CA THR A 169 -20.57 -34.84 -41.49
C THR A 169 -20.08 -36.20 -41.04
N LEU A 170 -19.18 -36.81 -41.83
CA LEU A 170 -18.40 -37.94 -41.35
C LEU A 170 -17.43 -37.45 -40.25
N PRO A 171 -17.11 -38.30 -39.26
CA PRO A 171 -16.18 -37.93 -38.19
C PRO A 171 -14.88 -37.33 -38.73
N ASN A 172 -14.50 -36.18 -38.17
CA ASN A 172 -13.31 -35.41 -38.57
C ASN A 172 -13.18 -35.09 -40.07
N SER A 173 -14.32 -34.93 -40.77
CA SER A 173 -14.36 -34.70 -42.22
C SER A 173 -15.30 -33.55 -42.58
N ARG A 174 -15.10 -32.99 -43.77
CA ARG A 174 -16.04 -32.04 -44.40
C ARG A 174 -17.06 -32.73 -45.30
N ALA A 175 -16.93 -34.04 -45.49
CA ALA A 175 -17.85 -34.83 -46.30
C ALA A 175 -19.14 -35.06 -45.52
N THR A 176 -20.29 -34.75 -46.13
CA THR A 176 -21.57 -34.87 -45.44
C THR A 176 -22.12 -36.30 -45.46
N ASN A 177 -22.75 -36.75 -44.38
CA ASN A 177 -23.35 -38.08 -44.26
C ASN A 177 -24.90 -38.08 -44.26
N HIS A 178 -25.56 -36.90 -44.26
CA HIS A 178 -27.02 -36.75 -44.11
C HIS A 178 -27.90 -37.62 -45.01
N ALA A 179 -27.43 -38.02 -46.19
CA ALA A 179 -28.17 -38.91 -47.09
C ALA A 179 -28.56 -40.25 -46.42
N SER A 180 -27.83 -40.70 -45.40
CA SER A 180 -28.14 -41.93 -44.66
C SER A 180 -29.36 -41.81 -43.74
N TRP A 181 -29.71 -40.61 -43.29
CA TRP A 181 -30.71 -40.41 -42.23
C TRP A 181 -31.75 -39.30 -42.49
N GLU A 182 -31.54 -38.37 -43.42
CA GLU A 182 -32.41 -37.20 -43.63
C GLU A 182 -33.87 -37.56 -43.94
N HIS A 183 -34.10 -38.72 -44.59
CA HIS A 183 -35.44 -39.24 -44.84
C HIS A 183 -36.23 -39.55 -43.56
N LEU A 184 -35.56 -39.90 -42.46
CA LEU A 184 -36.18 -40.15 -41.15
C LEU A 184 -36.76 -38.88 -40.52
N VAL A 185 -36.21 -37.72 -40.89
CA VAL A 185 -36.64 -36.40 -40.40
C VAL A 185 -37.66 -35.78 -41.35
N THR A 186 -37.34 -35.72 -42.64
CA THR A 186 -38.18 -35.06 -43.65
C THR A 186 -39.52 -35.76 -43.87
N SER A 187 -39.58 -37.09 -43.71
CA SER A 187 -40.86 -37.84 -43.73
C SER A 187 -41.77 -37.52 -42.53
N GLN A 188 -41.24 -36.90 -41.48
CA GLN A 188 -41.95 -36.54 -40.25
C GLN A 188 -42.32 -35.05 -40.20
N ARG A 189 -42.51 -34.44 -41.38
CA ARG A 189 -42.97 -33.04 -41.52
C ARG A 189 -42.02 -32.05 -40.84
N TYR A 190 -40.73 -32.25 -41.07
CA TYR A 190 -39.67 -31.28 -40.78
C TYR A 190 -39.12 -30.72 -42.09
N ARG A 191 -38.92 -29.40 -42.12
CA ARG A 191 -38.40 -28.67 -43.28
C ARG A 191 -36.93 -28.37 -43.06
N TYR A 192 -36.09 -28.70 -44.05
CA TYR A 192 -34.69 -28.31 -44.04
C TYR A 192 -34.55 -26.78 -44.02
N ALA A 193 -33.79 -26.26 -43.06
CA ALA A 193 -33.64 -24.84 -42.82
C ALA A 193 -32.24 -24.33 -43.17
N TRP A 194 -31.19 -25.00 -42.71
CA TRP A 194 -29.82 -24.52 -42.85
C TRP A 194 -28.77 -25.63 -42.72
N PHE A 195 -27.58 -25.39 -43.25
CA PHE A 195 -26.38 -26.18 -43.00
C PHE A 195 -25.24 -25.23 -42.64
N ASP A 196 -24.70 -25.37 -41.44
CA ASP A 196 -23.65 -24.47 -40.91
C ASP A 196 -22.21 -24.94 -41.27
N GLY A 197 -22.09 -25.97 -42.09
CA GLY A 197 -20.82 -26.63 -42.42
C GLY A 197 -20.54 -27.88 -41.59
N LEU A 198 -21.26 -28.08 -40.49
CA LEU A 198 -21.16 -29.23 -39.58
C LEU A 198 -22.54 -29.86 -39.34
N ASN A 199 -23.48 -29.06 -38.85
CA ASN A 199 -24.84 -29.45 -38.50
C ASN A 199 -25.85 -29.02 -39.56
N ARG A 200 -26.87 -29.86 -39.75
CA ARG A 200 -28.10 -29.51 -40.46
C ARG A 200 -29.22 -29.17 -39.50
N TYR A 201 -29.94 -28.12 -39.85
CA TYR A 201 -31.07 -27.59 -39.10
C TYR A 201 -32.37 -27.93 -39.82
N TYR A 202 -33.35 -28.42 -39.07
CA TYR A 202 -34.69 -28.64 -39.57
C TYR A 202 -35.71 -28.03 -38.62
N VAL A 203 -36.80 -27.52 -39.16
CA VAL A 203 -37.88 -26.88 -38.39
C VAL A 203 -39.16 -27.66 -38.59
N ALA A 204 -39.88 -27.94 -37.50
CA ALA A 204 -41.20 -28.56 -37.55
C ALA A 204 -42.16 -27.73 -38.40
N GLU A 205 -42.98 -28.35 -39.25
CA GLU A 205 -43.93 -27.62 -40.11
C GLU A 205 -44.91 -26.73 -39.32
N GLU A 206 -45.24 -27.11 -38.09
CA GLU A 206 -46.10 -26.34 -37.18
C GLU A 206 -45.45 -25.04 -36.69
N HIS A 207 -44.11 -24.93 -36.79
CA HIS A 207 -43.30 -23.79 -36.39
C HIS A 207 -42.58 -23.14 -37.58
N ALA A 208 -43.24 -23.12 -38.74
CA ALA A 208 -42.66 -22.60 -39.98
C ALA A 208 -42.20 -21.14 -39.88
N GLU A 209 -42.71 -20.35 -38.92
CA GLU A 209 -42.25 -19.00 -38.61
C GLU A 209 -40.77 -18.94 -38.19
N LEU A 210 -40.22 -20.01 -37.60
CA LEU A 210 -38.82 -20.03 -37.15
C LEU A 210 -37.83 -20.11 -38.33
N MET A 211 -38.29 -20.55 -39.51
CA MET A 211 -37.47 -20.68 -40.72
C MET A 211 -36.75 -19.37 -41.08
N ASP A 212 -37.39 -18.22 -40.84
CA ASP A 212 -36.86 -16.89 -41.16
C ASP A 212 -35.56 -16.58 -40.38
N SER A 213 -35.30 -17.29 -39.28
CA SER A 213 -34.10 -17.10 -38.44
C SER A 213 -32.87 -17.84 -38.99
N PHE A 214 -33.06 -18.88 -39.81
CA PHE A 214 -32.01 -19.80 -40.26
C PHE A 214 -31.46 -19.48 -41.67
N GLY A 215 -31.93 -18.43 -42.34
CA GLY A 215 -31.54 -18.10 -43.71
C GLY A 215 -30.13 -17.50 -43.88
N ILE A 216 -29.48 -17.10 -42.79
CA ILE A 216 -28.14 -16.49 -42.79
C ILE A 216 -27.34 -16.96 -41.57
N GLN A 217 -26.02 -17.03 -41.73
CA GLN A 217 -25.11 -17.35 -40.65
C GLN A 217 -25.16 -16.32 -39.49
N PRO A 218 -24.73 -16.70 -38.27
CA PRO A 218 -24.41 -15.75 -37.20
C PRO A 218 -23.51 -14.63 -37.68
N ASN A 219 -23.82 -13.40 -37.29
CA ASN A 219 -23.16 -12.19 -37.76
C ASN A 219 -23.25 -11.06 -36.73
N VAL A 220 -22.79 -9.86 -37.12
CA VAL A 220 -22.67 -8.69 -36.23
C VAL A 220 -23.99 -8.23 -35.62
N PHE A 221 -25.14 -8.62 -36.17
CA PHE A 221 -26.46 -8.26 -35.64
C PHE A 221 -26.93 -9.15 -34.49
N ASP A 222 -26.23 -10.24 -34.19
CA ASP A 222 -26.60 -11.16 -33.09
C ASP A 222 -26.06 -10.74 -31.72
N ASP A 223 -25.26 -9.66 -31.63
CA ASP A 223 -24.63 -9.14 -30.40
C ASP A 223 -24.17 -10.25 -29.44
N TYR A 224 -23.21 -11.05 -29.89
CA TYR A 224 -22.62 -12.13 -29.10
C TYR A 224 -21.10 -12.02 -29.01
N ILE A 225 -20.54 -12.71 -28.01
CA ILE A 225 -19.11 -13.02 -27.90
C ILE A 225 -18.94 -14.50 -27.56
N SER A 226 -17.81 -15.10 -27.89
CA SER A 226 -17.50 -16.46 -27.44
C SER A 226 -17.13 -16.49 -25.97
N HIS A 227 -17.40 -17.62 -25.31
CA HIS A 227 -17.06 -17.90 -23.92
C HIS A 227 -15.56 -17.69 -23.66
N HIS A 228 -14.70 -18.16 -24.56
CA HIS A 228 -13.26 -17.97 -24.44
C HIS A 228 -12.84 -16.50 -24.49
N LEU A 229 -13.48 -15.69 -25.34
CA LEU A 229 -13.20 -14.26 -25.42
C LEU A 229 -13.67 -13.54 -24.15
N ASP A 230 -14.87 -13.86 -23.66
CA ASP A 230 -15.37 -13.30 -22.39
C ASP A 230 -14.42 -13.65 -21.21
N LYS A 231 -14.01 -14.91 -21.11
CA LYS A 231 -13.06 -15.40 -20.11
C LYS A 231 -11.71 -14.69 -20.21
N ALA A 232 -11.18 -14.51 -21.42
CA ALA A 232 -9.94 -13.79 -21.66
C ALA A 232 -10.05 -12.31 -21.26
N TRP A 233 -11.16 -11.65 -21.60
CA TRP A 233 -11.40 -10.26 -21.18
C TRP A 233 -11.57 -10.12 -19.68
N ALA A 234 -12.26 -11.06 -19.02
CA ALA A 234 -12.39 -11.09 -17.57
C ALA A 234 -11.02 -11.24 -16.89
N ALA A 235 -10.18 -12.17 -17.37
CA ALA A 235 -8.83 -12.35 -16.87
C ALA A 235 -7.96 -11.10 -17.08
N ASN A 236 -8.06 -10.45 -18.25
CA ASN A 236 -7.34 -9.21 -18.52
C ASN A 236 -7.76 -8.06 -17.59
N ARG A 237 -9.07 -7.90 -17.35
CA ARG A 237 -9.58 -6.92 -16.38
C ARG A 237 -9.03 -7.18 -14.98
N ALA A 238 -9.05 -8.43 -14.52
CA ALA A 238 -8.50 -8.81 -13.22
C ALA A 238 -6.99 -8.55 -13.13
N ALA A 239 -6.23 -8.91 -14.15
CA ALA A 239 -4.79 -8.66 -14.21
C ALA A 239 -4.46 -7.16 -14.22
N THR A 240 -5.21 -6.36 -14.96
CA THR A 240 -5.04 -4.90 -15.01
C THR A 240 -5.35 -4.27 -13.64
N ALA A 241 -6.39 -4.72 -12.96
CA ALA A 241 -6.71 -4.26 -11.61
C ALA A 241 -5.61 -4.60 -10.60
N ALA A 242 -5.11 -5.85 -10.63
CA ALA A 242 -4.03 -6.29 -9.75
C ALA A 242 -2.71 -5.54 -10.02
N LEU A 243 -2.40 -5.25 -11.29
CA LEU A 243 -1.24 -4.45 -11.67
C LEU A 243 -1.33 -3.04 -11.09
N HIS A 244 -2.50 -2.39 -11.20
CA HIS A 244 -2.70 -1.05 -10.66
C HIS A 244 -2.56 -1.00 -9.14
N GLU A 245 -3.10 -2.00 -8.44
CA GLU A 245 -2.93 -2.14 -6.98
C GLU A 245 -1.45 -2.31 -6.59
N THR A 246 -0.72 -3.17 -7.32
CA THR A 246 0.72 -3.38 -7.10
C THR A 246 1.52 -2.11 -7.36
N GLN A 247 1.18 -1.34 -8.39
CA GLN A 247 1.81 -0.05 -8.68
C GLN A 247 1.58 0.96 -7.56
N LEU A 248 0.36 1.07 -7.05
CA LEU A 248 0.05 1.96 -5.93
C LEU A 248 0.83 1.59 -4.66
N GLN A 249 0.94 0.29 -4.37
CA GLN A 249 1.73 -0.20 -3.24
C GLN A 249 3.22 0.10 -3.44
N ALA A 250 3.76 -0.13 -4.64
CA ALA A 250 5.15 0.17 -4.96
C ALA A 250 5.46 1.66 -4.84
N ASP A 251 4.57 2.53 -5.31
CA ASP A 251 4.71 3.99 -5.18
C ASP A 251 4.66 4.43 -3.71
N THR A 252 3.77 3.83 -2.92
CA THR A 252 3.68 4.10 -1.46
C THR A 252 4.97 3.69 -0.75
N THR A 253 5.45 2.46 -0.96
CA THR A 253 6.71 1.99 -0.38
C THR A 253 7.90 2.82 -0.84
N ARG A 254 7.90 3.30 -2.10
CA ARG A 254 8.95 4.18 -2.61
C ARG A 254 8.94 5.53 -1.92
N ALA A 255 7.77 6.09 -1.63
CA ALA A 255 7.63 7.33 -0.86
C ALA A 255 8.13 7.13 0.59
N GLU A 256 7.71 6.07 1.27
CA GLU A 256 8.17 5.73 2.63
C GLU A 256 9.69 5.54 2.69
N LEU A 257 10.27 4.86 1.70
CA LEU A 257 11.72 4.68 1.60
C LEU A 257 12.42 6.02 1.40
N HIS A 258 11.87 6.90 0.58
CA HIS A 258 12.42 8.24 0.37
C HIS A 258 12.42 9.06 1.67
N ASP A 259 11.32 9.07 2.40
CA ASP A 259 11.21 9.77 3.69
C ASP A 259 12.20 9.20 4.72
N MET A 260 12.34 7.87 4.77
CA MET A 260 13.29 7.22 5.67
C MET A 260 14.75 7.52 5.30
N MET A 261 15.06 7.61 4.00
CA MET A 261 16.39 8.04 3.53
C MET A 261 16.69 9.49 3.93
N GLN A 262 15.75 10.42 3.75
CA GLN A 262 15.92 11.81 4.18
C GLN A 262 16.11 11.91 5.70
N PHE A 263 15.35 11.13 6.46
CA PHE A 263 15.51 11.07 7.91
C PHE A 263 16.90 10.56 8.31
N ALA A 264 17.40 9.50 7.66
CA ALA A 264 18.73 8.96 7.91
C ALA A 264 19.85 9.96 7.55
N GLU A 265 19.71 10.71 6.45
CA GLU A 265 20.65 11.78 6.08
C GLU A 265 20.68 12.91 7.12
N ASN A 266 19.51 13.35 7.59
CA ASN A 266 19.44 14.37 8.64
C ASN A 266 20.07 13.89 9.95
N LEU A 267 19.81 12.65 10.35
CA LEU A 267 20.41 12.07 11.55
C LEU A 267 21.93 11.95 11.44
N GLU A 268 22.45 11.63 10.25
CA GLU A 268 23.89 11.61 10.01
C GLU A 268 24.50 13.01 10.11
N LEU A 269 23.81 14.03 9.62
CA LEU A 269 24.23 15.44 9.76
C LEU A 269 24.25 15.86 11.24
N GLU A 270 23.17 15.60 11.99
CA GLU A 270 23.10 15.88 13.43
C GLU A 270 24.22 15.15 14.20
N LYS A 271 24.50 13.89 13.83
CA LYS A 271 25.62 13.13 14.42
C LYS A 271 26.95 13.81 14.14
N GLN A 272 27.17 14.32 12.92
CA GLN A 272 28.41 15.03 12.58
C GLN A 272 28.56 16.34 13.35
N GLU A 273 27.48 17.11 13.49
CA GLU A 273 27.46 18.33 14.30
C GLU A 273 27.77 18.04 15.78
N ALA A 274 27.13 17.03 16.35
CA ALA A 274 27.40 16.61 17.73
C ALA A 274 28.85 16.13 17.93
N LEU A 275 29.42 15.40 16.97
CA LEU A 275 30.82 14.98 17.01
C LEU A 275 31.78 16.18 16.95
N ALA A 276 31.45 17.20 16.14
CA ALA A 276 32.22 18.44 16.06
C ALA A 276 32.16 19.24 17.37
N GLU A 277 30.98 19.34 17.99
CA GLU A 277 30.79 19.98 19.30
C GLU A 277 31.60 19.27 20.40
N VAL A 278 31.54 17.92 20.44
CA VAL A 278 32.34 17.12 21.39
C VAL A 278 33.84 17.36 21.18
N ALA A 279 34.30 17.46 19.94
CA ALA A 279 35.70 17.77 19.64
C ALA A 279 36.11 19.16 20.15
N GLN A 280 35.25 20.16 19.96
CA GLN A 280 35.46 21.53 20.45
C GLN A 280 35.51 21.57 21.99
N LEU A 281 34.55 20.95 22.68
CA LEU A 281 34.52 20.87 24.14
C LEU A 281 35.77 20.19 24.71
N ARG A 282 36.27 19.14 24.05
CA ARG A 282 37.53 18.48 24.43
C ARG A 282 38.72 19.42 24.28
N HIS A 283 38.75 20.23 23.23
CA HIS A 283 39.79 21.23 23.02
C HIS A 283 39.76 22.31 24.11
N ASP A 284 38.58 22.86 24.40
CA ASP A 284 38.40 23.91 25.41
C ASP A 284 38.76 23.39 26.82
N LEU A 285 38.38 22.15 27.14
CA LEU A 285 38.77 21.50 28.39
C LEU A 285 40.30 21.37 28.50
N ALA A 286 40.97 20.97 27.42
CA ALA A 286 42.43 20.88 27.39
C ALA A 286 43.10 22.25 27.60
N GLN A 287 42.57 23.31 26.98
CA GLN A 287 43.05 24.68 27.19
C GLN A 287 42.82 25.17 28.62
N ALA A 288 41.65 24.89 29.20
CA ALA A 288 41.33 25.25 30.58
C ALA A 288 42.24 24.53 31.58
N HIS A 289 42.50 23.24 31.36
CA HIS A 289 43.47 22.47 32.15
C HIS A 289 44.88 23.05 32.05
N ALA A 290 45.35 23.38 30.85
CA ALA A 290 46.67 24.00 30.64
C ALA A 290 46.77 25.37 31.34
N SER A 291 45.74 26.21 31.21
CA SER A 291 45.66 27.52 31.87
C SER A 291 45.64 27.39 33.40
N GLY A 292 44.90 26.41 33.92
CA GLY A 292 44.87 26.10 35.35
C GLY A 292 46.24 25.64 35.88
N GLN A 293 46.95 24.81 35.12
CA GLN A 293 48.33 24.42 35.44
C GLN A 293 49.28 25.63 35.43
N GLN A 294 49.21 26.48 34.41
CA GLN A 294 50.01 27.71 34.33
C GLN A 294 49.73 28.66 35.50
N ALA A 295 48.46 28.88 35.83
CA ALA A 295 48.07 29.70 36.98
C ALA A 295 48.62 29.13 38.30
N THR A 296 48.62 27.81 38.46
CA THR A 296 49.18 27.14 39.63
C THR A 296 50.71 27.33 39.71
N LEU A 297 51.41 27.19 38.59
CA LEU A 297 52.86 27.43 38.52
C LEU A 297 53.20 28.89 38.78
N TRP A 298 52.44 29.82 38.21
CA TRP A 298 52.59 31.25 38.45
C TRP A 298 52.33 31.61 39.91
N ALA A 299 51.28 31.06 40.53
CA ALA A 299 51.01 31.26 41.95
C ALA A 299 52.18 30.78 42.83
N ARG A 300 52.77 29.62 42.51
CA ARG A 300 53.96 29.10 43.19
C ARG A 300 55.19 30.01 43.00
N ASP A 301 55.47 30.47 41.78
CA ASP A 301 56.56 31.41 41.51
C ASP A 301 56.35 32.74 42.27
N LEU A 302 55.12 33.26 42.27
CA LEU A 302 54.77 34.48 42.99
C LEU A 302 54.95 34.30 44.50
N GLU A 303 54.53 33.18 45.05
CA GLU A 303 54.72 32.83 46.47
C GLU A 303 56.21 32.72 46.82
N GLN A 304 57.02 32.10 45.95
CA GLN A 304 58.47 32.04 46.11
C GLN A 304 59.12 33.43 46.04
N ARG A 305 58.74 34.27 45.08
CA ARG A 305 59.22 35.66 44.98
C ARG A 305 58.79 36.50 46.17
N LEU A 306 57.55 36.34 46.65
CA LEU A 306 57.05 37.03 47.83
C LEU A 306 57.85 36.61 49.06
N THR A 307 58.11 35.30 49.22
CA THR A 307 58.92 34.74 50.30
C THR A 307 60.36 35.23 50.22
N ALA A 308 60.98 35.25 49.04
CA ALA A 308 62.32 35.79 48.79
C ALA A 308 62.40 37.30 49.05
N THR A 309 61.38 38.06 48.66
CA THR A 309 61.28 39.49 48.93
C THR A 309 61.13 39.74 50.43
N LEU A 310 60.25 38.98 51.10
CA LEU A 310 60.02 39.05 52.54
C LEU A 310 61.26 38.65 53.36
N SER A 311 62.09 37.75 52.84
CA SER A 311 63.31 37.29 53.49
C SER A 311 64.56 38.13 53.16
N SER A 312 64.50 38.98 52.13
CA SER A 312 65.61 39.86 51.71
C SER A 312 66.01 40.90 52.77
N THR A 313 67.29 41.27 52.76
CA THR A 313 67.91 42.20 53.72
C THR A 313 67.31 43.61 53.62
N SER A 314 67.02 44.10 52.41
CA SER A 314 66.38 45.41 52.16
C SER A 314 64.94 45.49 52.68
N TRP A 315 64.17 44.40 52.60
CA TRP A 315 62.80 44.33 53.14
C TRP A 315 62.80 44.28 54.68
N LYS A 316 63.77 43.59 55.29
CA LYS A 316 63.96 43.58 56.75
C LYS A 316 64.42 44.95 57.29
N VAL A 317 65.27 45.67 56.55
CA VAL A 317 65.79 47.02 56.92
C VAL A 317 64.72 48.12 56.81
N THR A 318 63.81 48.05 55.83
CA THR A 318 62.73 49.03 55.64
C THR A 318 61.46 48.77 56.48
N ARG A 319 61.47 47.74 57.33
CA ARG A 319 60.35 47.37 58.22
C ARG A 319 59.86 48.53 59.12
N PRO A 320 60.72 49.38 59.71
CA PRO A 320 60.28 50.53 60.53
C PRO A 320 59.56 51.62 59.71
N LEU A 321 60.06 51.92 58.51
CA LEU A 321 59.47 52.93 57.60
C LEU A 321 58.10 52.50 57.06
N ARG A 322 57.86 51.20 56.88
CA ARG A 322 56.57 50.68 56.41
C ARG A 322 55.54 50.52 57.52
N MET A 323 55.96 50.25 58.76
CA MET A 323 55.11 50.45 59.93
C MET A 323 54.68 51.92 60.08
N ALA A 324 55.58 52.88 59.82
CA ALA A 324 55.22 54.30 59.78
C ALA A 324 54.27 54.65 58.61
N GLY A 325 54.50 54.12 57.41
CA GLY A 325 53.64 54.33 56.24
C GLY A 325 52.22 53.73 56.38
N SER A 326 52.11 52.55 57.00
CA SER A 326 50.82 51.94 57.33
C SER A 326 50.09 52.65 58.49
N LEU A 327 50.82 53.27 59.43
CA LEU A 327 50.25 54.19 60.43
C LEU A 327 49.70 55.47 59.78
N VAL A 328 50.44 56.04 58.83
CA VAL A 328 50.03 57.23 58.06
C VAL A 328 48.82 56.93 57.15
N ALA A 329 48.77 55.75 56.52
CA ALA A 329 47.60 55.29 55.76
C ALA A 329 46.37 55.01 56.67
N ARG A 330 46.58 54.57 57.92
CA ARG A 330 45.51 54.45 58.93
C ARG A 330 45.01 55.80 59.44
N LEU A 331 45.86 56.82 59.50
CA LEU A 331 45.52 58.20 59.91
C LEU A 331 44.90 59.05 58.79
N ARG A 332 45.11 58.69 57.52
CA ARG A 332 44.47 59.30 56.33
C ARG A 332 43.11 58.70 55.96
N ARG A 333 42.44 57.98 56.88
CA ARG A 333 41.05 57.54 56.67
C ARG A 333 40.07 58.70 56.97
N PRO A 334 39.26 59.16 56.01
CA PRO A 334 38.31 60.24 56.24
C PRO A 334 37.27 59.83 57.29
N GLY A 335 37.18 60.57 58.40
CA GLY A 335 36.14 60.40 59.43
C GLY A 335 36.60 60.27 60.89
N LEU A 336 37.87 59.90 61.18
CA LEU A 336 38.36 59.76 62.56
C LEU A 336 38.69 61.10 63.23
N ALA A 337 39.21 62.08 62.48
CA ALA A 337 39.49 63.43 63.00
C ALA A 337 38.23 64.14 63.51
N ARG A 338 37.07 63.94 62.84
CA ARG A 338 35.77 64.49 63.25
C ARG A 338 35.32 63.91 64.59
N ARG A 339 35.46 62.59 64.80
CA ARG A 339 35.04 61.90 66.04
C ARG A 339 35.85 62.34 67.26
N VAL A 340 37.16 62.52 67.09
CA VAL A 340 38.05 62.99 68.18
C VAL A 340 37.76 64.44 68.52
N LEU A 341 37.59 65.32 67.52
CA LEU A 341 37.31 66.75 67.74
C LEU A 341 35.93 66.99 68.39
N THR A 342 34.90 66.22 68.04
CA THR A 342 33.58 66.30 68.68
C THR A 342 33.54 65.80 70.13
N ARG A 343 34.43 64.85 70.51
CA ARG A 343 34.55 64.41 71.91
C ARG A 343 35.25 65.44 72.79
N VAL A 344 36.26 66.12 72.25
CA VAL A 344 37.02 67.16 72.96
C VAL A 344 36.17 68.42 73.18
N THR A 345 35.33 68.79 72.22
CA THR A 345 34.47 70.00 72.31
C THR A 345 33.20 69.81 73.15
N LYS A 346 32.72 68.58 73.36
CA LYS A 346 31.56 68.28 74.24
C LYS A 346 31.90 68.14 75.73
N ASN A 347 33.18 68.06 76.10
CA ASN A 347 33.59 67.83 77.49
C ASN A 347 33.73 69.17 78.25
N GLN A 348 32.80 69.45 79.18
CA GLN A 348 32.73 70.72 79.93
C GLN A 348 34.00 71.05 80.73
N ARG A 349 34.74 70.04 81.23
CA ARG A 349 35.98 70.25 82.00
C ARG A 349 37.10 70.78 81.13
N ILE A 350 37.19 70.29 79.89
CA ILE A 350 38.20 70.69 78.90
C ILE A 350 37.89 72.10 78.37
N ARG A 351 36.61 72.45 78.24
CA ARG A 351 36.18 73.81 77.85
C ARG A 351 36.56 74.87 78.89
N ARG A 352 36.48 74.56 80.20
CA ARG A 352 36.84 75.49 81.27
C ARG A 352 38.34 75.78 81.36
N THR A 353 39.21 74.87 80.92
CA THR A 353 40.66 75.05 80.92
C THR A 353 41.19 75.62 79.60
N LEU A 354 40.63 75.20 78.47
CA LEU A 354 41.08 75.66 77.14
C LEU A 354 40.64 77.09 76.81
N ILE A 355 39.46 77.55 77.24
CA ILE A 355 38.98 78.90 76.90
C ILE A 355 39.90 80.00 77.49
N PRO A 356 40.26 80.01 78.79
CA PRO A 356 41.17 81.03 79.31
C PRO A 356 42.58 80.92 78.70
N PHE A 357 43.05 79.70 78.40
CA PHE A 357 44.34 79.48 77.74
C PHE A 357 44.38 80.00 76.30
N LEU A 358 43.31 79.81 75.54
CA LEU A 358 43.20 80.31 74.16
C LEU A 358 42.99 81.82 74.11
N LEU A 359 42.30 82.42 75.09
CA LEU A 359 42.18 83.88 75.21
C LEU A 359 43.52 84.54 75.59
N ARG A 360 44.41 83.83 76.29
CA ARG A 360 45.77 84.29 76.63
C ARG A 360 46.74 84.31 75.44
N TYR A 361 46.44 83.57 74.36
CA TYR A 361 47.27 83.48 73.15
C TYR A 361 46.45 83.69 71.85
N PRO A 362 46.25 84.95 71.39
CA PRO A 362 45.33 85.27 70.30
C PRO A 362 45.71 84.69 68.93
N ALA A 363 46.98 84.36 68.69
CA ALA A 363 47.42 83.68 67.47
C ALA A 363 46.97 82.21 67.43
N LEU A 364 46.99 81.53 68.59
CA LEU A 364 46.55 80.14 68.73
C LEU A 364 45.02 80.06 68.64
N ASN A 365 44.31 81.03 69.21
CA ASN A 365 42.85 81.12 69.11
C ASN A 365 42.36 81.25 67.66
N ARG A 366 43.05 82.04 66.83
CA ARG A 366 42.74 82.18 65.39
C ARG A 366 42.94 80.86 64.63
N ARG A 367 44.02 80.13 64.90
CA ARG A 367 44.30 78.82 64.26
C ARG A 367 43.28 77.74 64.66
N VAL A 368 42.95 77.67 65.94
CA VAL A 368 41.97 76.68 66.46
C VAL A 368 40.55 77.00 65.96
N SER A 369 40.17 78.28 65.92
CA SER A 369 38.86 78.71 65.41
C SER A 369 38.71 78.47 63.91
N GLY A 370 39.77 78.72 63.12
CA GLY A 370 39.79 78.42 61.67
C GLY A 370 39.66 76.92 61.37
N ALA A 371 40.36 76.07 62.13
CA ALA A 371 40.26 74.62 61.99
C ALA A 371 38.87 74.10 62.40
N LEU A 372 38.25 74.68 63.44
CA LEU A 372 36.88 74.33 63.86
C LEU A 372 35.83 74.74 62.83
N GLN A 373 35.95 75.90 62.19
CA GLN A 373 35.02 76.30 61.12
C GLN A 373 35.18 75.42 59.87
N ALA A 374 36.40 75.07 59.47
CA ALA A 374 36.63 74.15 58.34
C ALA A 374 36.04 72.75 58.58
N VAL A 375 36.06 72.26 59.82
CA VAL A 375 35.46 70.96 60.19
C VAL A 375 33.94 71.03 60.35
N LYS A 376 33.37 72.20 60.72
CA LYS A 376 31.91 72.39 60.86
C LYS A 376 31.20 72.66 59.53
N GLY A 377 31.93 73.17 58.52
CA GLY A 377 31.41 73.50 57.18
C GLY A 377 31.51 72.40 56.12
N SER A 378 32.05 71.22 56.45
CA SER A 378 32.12 70.10 55.50
C SER A 378 30.80 69.30 55.48
N LEU A 379 29.94 69.63 54.52
CA LEU A 379 28.79 68.81 54.12
C LEU A 379 29.28 67.48 53.54
N PRO A 380 28.61 66.34 53.81
CA PRO A 380 28.97 65.06 53.19
C PRO A 380 28.73 65.12 51.68
N HIS A 381 29.72 64.74 50.87
CA HIS A 381 29.51 64.54 49.43
C HIS A 381 28.54 63.37 49.20
N PRO A 382 27.52 63.54 48.34
CA PRO A 382 26.58 62.48 48.02
C PRO A 382 27.25 61.40 47.15
N VAL A 383 26.89 60.14 47.42
CA VAL A 383 27.26 58.99 46.59
C VAL A 383 26.55 59.16 45.26
N VAL A 384 27.31 59.34 44.18
CA VAL A 384 26.78 59.42 42.83
C VAL A 384 26.32 58.01 42.42
N ASN A 385 25.01 57.84 42.26
CA ASN A 385 24.42 56.73 41.51
C ASN A 385 24.82 56.93 40.05
N ILE A 386 25.67 56.04 39.52
CA ILE A 386 25.98 55.99 38.10
C ILE A 386 24.99 55.00 37.48
N ASP A 387 24.18 55.48 36.53
CA ASP A 387 23.32 54.66 35.70
C ASP A 387 24.16 53.63 34.94
N VAL A 388 23.85 52.34 35.14
CA VAL A 388 24.59 51.22 34.55
C VAL A 388 23.84 50.75 33.29
N PRO A 389 24.49 50.72 32.11
CA PRO A 389 23.93 50.14 30.89
C PRO A 389 23.43 48.70 31.11
N GLU A 390 22.29 48.36 30.52
CA GLU A 390 21.52 47.15 30.80
C GLU A 390 22.31 45.84 30.62
N GLU A 391 23.24 45.84 29.68
CA GLU A 391 24.14 44.73 29.33
C GLU A 391 25.12 44.34 30.46
N LEU A 392 25.36 45.22 31.43
CA LEU A 392 26.38 45.05 32.48
C LEU A 392 25.79 44.78 33.87
N ARG A 393 24.46 44.66 34.00
CA ARG A 393 23.79 44.46 35.31
C ARG A 393 24.05 43.08 35.94
N GLY A 394 24.32 42.05 35.14
CA GLY A 394 24.55 40.67 35.59
C GLY A 394 25.95 40.41 36.17
N LEU A 395 26.89 41.36 36.05
CA LEU A 395 28.27 41.15 36.48
C LEU A 395 28.48 41.48 37.98
N PRO A 396 29.28 40.69 38.71
CA PRO A 396 29.69 40.99 40.08
C PRO A 396 30.31 42.39 40.18
N VAL A 397 30.04 43.10 41.30
CA VAL A 397 30.49 44.49 41.52
C VAL A 397 32.00 44.65 41.35
N SER A 398 32.79 43.63 41.71
CA SER A 398 34.24 43.60 41.52
C SER A 398 34.65 43.70 40.04
N VAL A 399 33.94 43.00 39.15
CA VAL A 399 34.22 42.96 37.71
C VAL A 399 33.84 44.30 37.06
N ARG A 400 32.73 44.91 37.49
CA ARG A 400 32.31 46.24 37.04
C ARG A 400 33.33 47.33 37.40
N ASN A 401 33.92 47.25 38.59
CA ASN A 401 34.96 48.20 39.02
C ASN A 401 36.24 48.07 38.17
N VAL A 402 36.67 46.84 37.89
CA VAL A 402 37.85 46.57 37.05
C VAL A 402 37.63 47.05 35.61
N LEU A 403 36.44 46.82 35.04
CA LEU A 403 36.10 47.28 33.70
C LEU A 403 36.08 48.82 33.59
N ALA A 404 35.53 49.49 34.60
CA ALA A 404 35.53 50.95 34.67
C ALA A 404 36.95 51.54 34.77
N ASP A 405 37.86 50.86 35.50
CA ASP A 405 39.25 51.27 35.60
C ASP A 405 40.02 51.04 34.29
N LEU A 406 39.75 49.93 33.58
CA LEU A 406 40.31 49.66 32.26
C LEU A 406 39.83 50.66 31.19
N GLN A 407 38.56 51.05 31.23
CA GLN A 407 38.01 52.07 30.31
C GLN A 407 38.60 53.46 30.59
N ARG A 408 38.83 53.83 31.85
CA ARG A 408 39.55 55.06 32.21
C ARG A 408 41.00 55.04 31.74
N ALA A 409 41.69 53.91 31.90
CA ALA A 409 43.06 53.75 31.41
C ALA A 409 43.12 53.90 29.87
N ARG A 410 42.16 53.33 29.14
CA ARG A 410 42.08 53.42 27.67
C ARG A 410 41.76 54.84 27.16
N LYS A 411 40.98 55.64 27.90
CA LYS A 411 40.73 57.06 27.56
C LYS A 411 41.93 57.96 27.82
N HIS A 412 42.90 57.54 28.63
CA HIS A 412 44.11 58.31 28.94
C HIS A 412 45.32 57.96 28.06
N THR A 413 45.23 56.93 27.21
CA THR A 413 46.31 56.49 26.31
C THR A 413 46.00 56.68 24.81
N GLY A 414 44.90 57.35 24.47
CA GLY A 414 44.55 57.75 23.11
C GLY A 414 44.54 59.27 22.96
N GLY A 415 45.72 59.85 22.76
CA GLY A 415 45.99 61.24 22.39
C GLY A 415 47.30 61.30 21.63
#